data_AF-A0A831PSQ7-F1
#
_entry.id   AF-A0A831PSQ7-F1
#
_cell.length_a   1.000
_cell.length_b   1.000
_cell.length_c   1.000
_cell.angle_alpha   90.00
_cell.angle_beta   90.00
_cell.angle_gamma   90.00
#
_symmetry.space_group_name_H-M   'P 1'
#
loop_
_entity.id
_entity.type
_entity.pdbx_description
1 polymer ?
#
loop_
_entity_poly.entity_id
_entity_poly.type
_entity_poly.pdbx_seq_one_letter_code
_entity_poly.pdbx_strand_id
1 'polypeptide(L)'
;DAVDMALPVGAVRIVPPERIEDCGIGTHALPLTALIAFIGDDAGEVIVVGIQPESLDSKEGLSPAVRQGANALVVMIREGRVREIPVLEEDGVRSPEK
;
A
#
# COMPACT_ATOMS: atom_id res chain seq x y z
N ASP A 1 -2.21 -2.29 -3.33
CA ASP A 1 -3.01 -3.19 -2.48
C ASP A 1 -3.60 -2.42 -1.31
N ALA A 2 -4.64 -2.94 -0.64
CA ALA A 2 -5.11 -2.42 0.64
C ALA A 2 -4.16 -2.91 1.74
N VAL A 3 -3.58 -1.99 2.50
CA VAL A 3 -2.50 -2.27 3.43
C VAL A 3 -2.72 -1.47 4.70
N ASP A 4 -2.70 -2.12 5.87
CA ASP A 4 -2.71 -1.39 7.13
C ASP A 4 -1.32 -0.82 7.40
N MET A 5 -1.20 0.50 7.26
CA MET A 5 0.04 1.26 7.41
C MET A 5 0.00 2.16 8.66
N ALA A 6 -1.06 2.08 9.48
CA ALA A 6 -1.32 3.00 10.58
C ALA A 6 -1.29 4.50 10.16
N LEU A 7 -1.73 4.78 8.93
CA LEU A 7 -1.84 6.13 8.37
C LEU A 7 -3.29 6.61 8.37
N PRO A 8 -3.56 7.89 8.04
CA PRO A 8 -4.92 8.33 7.75
C PRO A 8 -5.56 7.48 6.64
N VAL A 9 -6.84 7.15 6.79
CA VAL A 9 -7.61 6.37 5.81
C VAL A 9 -7.49 6.99 4.41
N GLY A 10 -7.20 6.16 3.40
CA GLY A 10 -6.98 6.59 2.02
C GLY A 10 -5.58 7.14 1.72
N ALA A 11 -4.68 7.22 2.72
CA ALA A 11 -3.28 7.53 2.46
C ALA A 11 -2.63 6.48 1.57
N VAL A 12 -1.82 6.94 0.61
CA VAL A 12 -1.11 6.09 -0.35
C VAL A 12 0.38 6.19 -0.11
N ARG A 13 1.09 5.05 -0.12
CA ARG A 13 2.55 4.98 0.01
C ARG A 13 3.15 3.96 -0.94
N ILE A 14 4.39 4.20 -1.33
CA ILE A 14 5.26 3.12 -1.82
C ILE A 14 5.65 2.29 -0.60
N VAL A 15 5.34 0.99 -0.63
CA VAL A 15 5.71 0.04 0.42
C VAL A 15 7.07 -0.54 0.05
N PRO A 16 8.13 -0.27 0.82
CA PRO A 16 9.44 -0.82 0.51
C PRO A 16 9.46 -2.35 0.75
N PRO A 17 10.29 -3.12 0.03
CA PRO A 17 10.29 -4.57 0.09
C PRO A 17 10.36 -5.16 1.51
N GLU A 18 11.19 -4.56 2.38
CA GLU A 18 11.37 -4.94 3.77
C GLU A 18 10.10 -4.79 4.64
N ARG A 19 9.11 -4.01 4.18
CA ARG A 19 7.85 -3.77 4.91
C ARG A 19 6.69 -4.63 4.42
N ILE A 20 6.84 -5.36 3.31
CA ILE A 20 5.75 -6.11 2.68
C ILE A 20 5.20 -7.20 3.61
N GLU A 21 6.06 -7.84 4.42
CA GLU A 21 5.65 -8.87 5.40
C GLU A 21 4.95 -8.26 6.62
N ASP A 22 5.43 -7.11 7.11
CA ASP A 22 4.86 -6.40 8.26
C ASP A 22 3.53 -5.71 7.97
N CYS A 23 3.31 -5.34 6.71
CA CYS A 23 2.17 -4.55 6.26
C CYS A 23 0.84 -5.32 6.21
N GLY A 24 0.82 -6.63 6.54
CA GLY A 24 -0.41 -7.41 6.58
C GLY A 24 -1.13 -7.45 5.22
N ILE A 25 -0.38 -7.55 4.13
CA ILE A 25 -0.89 -7.46 2.76
C ILE A 25 -1.67 -8.74 2.40
N GLY A 26 -2.95 -8.77 2.74
CA GLY A 26 -4.01 -9.62 2.14
C GLY A 26 -3.88 -11.14 2.25
N THR A 27 -5.02 -11.82 2.09
CA THR A 27 -5.20 -13.29 2.20
C THR A 27 -4.76 -14.05 0.94
N HIS A 28 -3.49 -13.94 0.53
CA HIS A 28 -2.96 -14.74 -0.57
C HIS A 28 -2.25 -16.00 -0.05
N ALA A 29 -2.57 -17.15 -0.65
CA ALA A 29 -1.90 -18.43 -0.38
C ALA A 29 -0.42 -18.45 -0.81
N LEU A 30 0.06 -17.38 -1.47
CA LEU A 30 1.45 -17.13 -1.82
C LEU A 30 1.84 -15.75 -1.26
N PRO A 31 2.90 -15.66 -0.42
CA PRO A 31 3.39 -14.37 0.07
C PRO A 31 3.70 -13.44 -1.11
N LEU A 32 3.28 -12.17 -1.02
CA LEU A 32 3.55 -11.18 -2.06
C LEU A 32 5.06 -11.03 -2.32
N THR A 33 5.89 -11.21 -1.28
CA THR A 33 7.36 -11.26 -1.39
C THR A 33 7.84 -12.37 -2.32
N ALA A 34 7.22 -13.56 -2.27
CA ALA A 34 7.55 -14.68 -3.14
C ALA A 34 7.15 -14.40 -4.60
N LEU A 35 6.02 -13.73 -4.83
CA LEU A 35 5.62 -13.30 -6.17
C LEU A 35 6.61 -12.27 -6.74
N ILE A 36 7.00 -11.27 -5.95
CA ILE A 36 7.96 -10.24 -6.36
C ILE A 36 9.31 -10.86 -6.71
N ALA A 37 9.79 -11.79 -5.88
CA ALA A 37 11.03 -12.53 -6.16
C ALA A 37 10.92 -13.36 -7.45
N PHE A 38 9.76 -13.96 -7.72
CA PHE A 38 9.54 -14.76 -8.92
C PHE A 38 9.56 -13.93 -10.21
N ILE A 39 9.03 -12.70 -10.20
CA ILE A 39 8.94 -11.85 -11.40
C ILE A 39 10.07 -10.83 -11.52
N GLY A 40 10.85 -10.61 -10.45
CA GLY A 40 11.76 -9.47 -10.32
C GLY A 40 12.81 -9.38 -11.44
N ASP A 41 13.40 -10.51 -11.80
CA ASP A 41 14.44 -10.57 -12.84
C ASP A 41 13.91 -10.22 -14.24
N ASP A 42 12.63 -10.52 -14.50
CA ASP A 42 11.97 -10.28 -15.80
C ASP A 42 11.21 -8.94 -15.86
N ALA A 43 10.78 -8.41 -14.71
CA ALA A 43 9.94 -7.21 -14.62
C ALA A 43 10.72 -5.90 -14.81
N GLY A 44 12.04 -5.92 -14.63
CA GLY A 44 12.93 -4.75 -14.66
C GLY A 44 12.80 -3.87 -13.41
N GLU A 45 11.58 -3.51 -13.01
CA GLU A 45 11.29 -2.77 -11.78
C GLU A 45 9.92 -3.18 -11.22
N VAL A 46 9.85 -3.40 -9.90
CA VAL A 46 8.61 -3.69 -9.20
C VAL A 46 8.39 -2.63 -8.13
N ILE A 47 7.29 -1.88 -8.24
CA ILE A 47 6.88 -0.88 -7.25
C ILE A 47 5.59 -1.38 -6.58
N VAL A 48 5.63 -1.58 -5.27
CA VAL A 48 4.45 -1.92 -4.47
C VAL A 48 3.85 -0.65 -3.91
N VAL A 49 2.57 -0.40 -4.24
CA VAL A 49 1.83 0.76 -3.74
C VAL A 49 0.72 0.27 -2.82
N GLY A 50 0.74 0.73 -1.57
CA GLY A 50 -0.28 0.47 -0.55
C GLY A 50 -1.26 1.64 -0.42
N ILE A 51 -2.53 1.35 -0.14
CA ILE A 51 -3.54 2.33 0.30
C ILE A 51 -4.09 1.93 1.66
N GLN A 52 -4.14 2.87 2.61
CA GLN A 52 -4.68 2.64 3.94
C GLN A 52 -6.20 2.39 3.84
N PRO A 53 -6.70 1.20 4.22
CA PRO A 53 -8.12 0.93 4.27
C PRO A 53 -8.78 1.62 5.48
N GLU A 54 -10.10 1.82 5.41
CA GLU A 54 -10.90 2.16 6.59
C GLU A 54 -11.20 0.91 7.44
N SER A 55 -11.43 -0.21 6.76
CA SER A 55 -11.71 -1.51 7.34
C SER A 55 -11.37 -2.57 6.28
N LEU A 56 -10.86 -3.71 6.73
CA LEU A 56 -10.67 -4.91 5.91
C LEU A 56 -11.86 -5.88 6.04
N ASP A 57 -12.88 -5.52 6.82
CA ASP A 57 -14.08 -6.32 6.95
C ASP A 57 -14.81 -6.38 5.61
N SER A 58 -15.54 -7.47 5.38
CA SER A 58 -16.38 -7.67 4.20
C SER A 58 -17.61 -6.76 4.20
N LYS A 59 -17.40 -5.44 4.14
CA LYS A 59 -18.41 -4.42 3.87
C LYS A 59 -18.42 -4.11 2.37
N GLU A 60 -19.58 -3.75 1.83
CA GLU A 60 -19.70 -3.44 0.40
C GLU A 60 -19.07 -2.08 0.07
N GLY A 61 -18.02 -2.11 -0.76
CA GLY A 61 -17.47 -0.93 -1.43
C GLY A 61 -16.38 -0.16 -0.68
N LEU A 62 -15.76 0.79 -1.38
CA LEU A 62 -14.73 1.67 -0.84
C LEU A 62 -15.35 2.80 -0.01
N SER A 63 -14.76 3.09 1.15
CA SER A 63 -15.08 4.31 1.88
C SER A 63 -14.76 5.56 1.04
N PRO A 64 -15.41 6.71 1.29
CA PRO A 64 -15.14 7.94 0.54
C PRO A 64 -13.67 8.35 0.55
N ALA A 65 -12.99 8.20 1.70
CA ALA A 65 -11.57 8.53 1.84
C ALA A 65 -10.68 7.59 1.03
N VAL A 66 -10.93 6.27 1.07
CA VAL A 66 -10.19 5.30 0.25
C VAL A 66 -10.42 5.55 -1.23
N ARG A 67 -11.65 5.87 -1.64
CA ARG A 67 -11.98 6.22 -3.03
C ARG A 67 -11.21 7.46 -3.50
N GLN A 68 -11.11 8.49 -2.65
CA GLN A 68 -10.35 9.70 -2.97
C GLN A 68 -8.86 9.40 -3.16
N GLY A 69 -8.26 8.62 -2.25
CA GLY A 69 -6.87 8.17 -2.36
C GLY A 69 -6.62 7.35 -3.62
N ALA A 70 -7.51 6.40 -3.93
CA ALA A 70 -7.43 5.59 -5.14
C ALA A 70 -7.54 6.43 -6.42
N ASN A 71 -8.45 7.41 -6.46
CA ASN A 71 -8.58 8.33 -7.59
C ASN A 71 -7.31 9.17 -7.80
N ALA A 72 -6.70 9.66 -6.72
CA ALA A 72 -5.43 10.38 -6.79
C ALA A 72 -4.30 9.47 -7.33
N LEU A 73 -4.22 8.23 -6.84
CA LEU A 73 -3.27 7.24 -7.33
C LEU A 73 -3.44 6.96 -8.84
N VAL A 74 -4.68 6.84 -9.32
CA VAL A 74 -4.97 6.64 -10.76
C VAL A 74 -4.41 7.78 -11.61
N VAL A 75 -4.52 9.02 -11.15
CA VAL A 75 -3.94 10.19 -11.84
C VAL A 75 -2.42 10.08 -11.89
N MET A 76 -1.77 9.78 -10.75
CA MET A 76 -0.32 9.64 -10.68
C MET A 76 0.21 8.53 -11.60
N ILE A 77 -0.49 7.39 -11.69
CA ILE A 77 -0.12 6.29 -12.60
C ILE A 77 -0.25 6.74 -14.06
N ARG A 78 -1.36 7.39 -14.42
CA ARG A 78 -1.60 7.86 -15.79
C ARG A 78 -0.57 8.88 -16.25
N GLU A 79 -0.09 9.72 -15.33
CA GLU A 79 0.90 10.76 -15.60
C GLU A 79 2.35 10.23 -15.52
N GLY A 80 2.56 8.95 -15.18
CA GLY A 80 3.91 8.38 -15.01
C GLY A 80 4.65 8.88 -13.77
N ARG A 81 3.91 9.44 -12.80
CA ARG A 81 4.41 10.10 -11.59
C ARG A 81 4.41 9.19 -10.36
N VAL A 82 4.36 7.87 -10.56
CA VAL A 82 4.32 6.88 -9.47
C VAL A 82 5.49 7.07 -8.48
N ARG A 83 6.66 7.50 -8.96
CA ARG A 83 7.85 7.75 -8.14
C ARG A 83 7.75 8.97 -7.22
N GLU A 84 6.73 9.81 -7.39
CA GLU A 84 6.47 10.95 -6.51
C GLU A 84 5.60 10.56 -5.31
N ILE A 85 5.05 9.34 -5.28
CA ILE A 85 4.30 8.83 -4.13
C ILE A 85 5.27 8.73 -2.94
N PRO A 86 4.91 9.26 -1.75
CA PRO A 86 5.77 9.16 -0.58
C PRO A 86 6.06 7.69 -0.23
N VAL A 87 7.31 7.40 0.13
CA VAL A 87 7.70 6.09 0.65
C VAL A 87 7.15 5.93 2.07
N LEU A 88 6.76 4.72 2.45
CA LEU A 88 6.39 4.40 3.83
C LEU A 88 7.65 4.46 4.70
N GLU A 89 7.81 5.54 5.46
CA GLU A 89 8.91 5.75 6.42
C GLU A 89 8.67 4.98 7.73
N GLU A 90 9.73 4.78 8.54
CA GLU A 90 9.68 4.07 9.84
C GLU A 90 8.84 4.78 10.92
N ASP A 91 8.47 6.05 10.73
CA ASP A 91 7.86 6.87 11.77
C ASP A 91 6.33 6.68 11.89
N GLY A 92 5.99 5.53 12.45
CA GLY A 92 4.74 5.29 13.17
C GLY A 92 5.04 4.87 14.61
N VAL A 93 5.92 5.59 15.33
CA VAL A 93 5.97 5.45 16.78
C VAL A 93 4.58 5.78 17.30
N ARG A 94 3.86 4.71 17.67
CA ARG A 94 2.73 4.74 18.59
C ARG A 94 3.06 5.73 19.69
N SER A 95 2.46 6.93 19.67
CA SER A 95 2.40 7.72 20.89
C SER A 95 1.75 6.81 21.93
N PRO A 96 2.38 6.58 23.10
CA PRO A 96 1.67 5.90 24.18
C PRO A 96 0.47 6.78 24.49
N GLU A 97 -0.70 6.15 24.54
CA GLU A 97 -1.95 6.76 24.98
C GLU A 97 -1.68 7.60 26.24
N LYS A 98 -2.16 8.85 26.21
CA LYS A 98 -2.21 9.69 27.41
C LYS A 98 -3.57 9.55 28.06
#